data_AF-A0A5N6F0V2-F1
#
_entry.id   AF-A0A5N6F0V2-F1
#
_cell.length_a   1.000
_cell.length_b   1.000
_cell.length_c   1.000
_cell.angle_alpha   90.00
_cell.angle_beta   90.00
_cell.angle_gamma   90.00
#
_symmetry.space_group_name_H-M   'P 1'
#
loop_
_entity.id
_entity.type
_entity.pdbx_description
1 polymer ?
#
loop_
_entity_poly.entity_id
_entity_poly.type
_entity_poly.pdbx_seq_one_letter_code
_entity_poly.pdbx_strand_id
1 'polypeptide(L)'
;MNESRSETELVEINEIIRWIIYGKDLLTPKQMSASLYVRNGETSLLPLEQKFKIKYPLFEVDRNGKKTTHDLEDSYGKEAAQAAEVAMVKHFLLTVCPSEVYTKLKFDAYLAQLSKPKGSRINKDDPHTGETKMALTCLDFLTEKTDRKRTRLLTCARKYLINQLSTVDLALADIACKSAVGVLLVKLFTEGSSIDILLHCAESVDDPNLRFKIRRYWLYSNDNSAVTSEIPDTATRAWMANVTSETEPDEDLMRPAAKRMAVHFLQEAHSESFTKDAFLFIAGFVYKVSRALSNKLEILTEP
;
A
#
# COMPACT_ATOMS: atom_id res chain seq x y z
N MET A 1 22.83 18.38 0.64
CA MET A 1 21.54 18.25 -0.09
C MET A 1 20.34 18.08 0.85
N ASN A 2 20.44 17.32 1.95
CA ASN A 2 19.34 17.20 2.93
C ASN A 2 19.19 18.42 3.86
N GLU A 3 20.28 19.15 4.12
CA GLU A 3 20.30 20.29 5.07
C GLU A 3 19.65 21.57 4.53
N SER A 4 19.35 21.65 3.23
CA SER A 4 18.79 22.84 2.58
C SER A 4 17.31 22.68 2.19
N ARG A 5 16.65 21.59 2.60
CA ARG A 5 15.26 21.29 2.24
C ARG A 5 14.37 21.40 3.46
N SER A 6 13.19 21.97 3.27
CA SER A 6 12.17 21.99 4.31
C SER A 6 11.64 20.58 4.58
N GLU A 7 11.09 20.38 5.77
CA GLU A 7 10.48 19.10 6.16
C GLU A 7 9.35 18.68 5.20
N THR A 8 8.53 19.65 4.76
CA THR A 8 7.48 19.42 3.77
C THR A 8 8.04 18.96 2.42
N GLU A 9 9.13 19.56 1.95
CA GLU A 9 9.78 19.14 0.70
C GLU A 9 10.35 17.72 0.83
N LEU A 10 10.90 17.37 1.99
CA LEU A 10 11.40 16.02 2.26
C LEU A 10 10.27 14.99 2.27
N VAL A 11 9.11 15.31 2.85
CA VAL A 11 7.91 14.46 2.79
C VAL A 11 7.43 14.27 1.35
N GLU A 12 7.40 15.33 0.54
CA GLU A 12 7.02 15.24 -0.88
C GLU A 12 7.98 14.36 -1.68
N ILE A 13 9.29 14.57 -1.51
CA ILE A 13 10.34 13.79 -2.18
C ILE A 13 10.25 12.31 -1.79
N ASN A 14 10.00 12.04 -0.52
CA ASN A 14 9.88 10.69 0.03
C ASN A 14 8.67 9.93 -0.52
N GLU A 15 7.57 10.63 -0.74
CA GLU A 15 6.39 10.08 -1.40
C GLU A 15 6.66 9.80 -2.88
N ILE A 16 7.30 10.74 -3.59
CA ILE A 16 7.64 10.55 -5.00
C ILE A 16 8.53 9.32 -5.18
N ILE A 17 9.56 9.16 -4.33
CA ILE A 17 10.46 8.02 -4.35
C ILE A 17 9.71 6.72 -4.03
N ARG A 18 8.80 6.71 -3.05
CA ARG A 18 8.00 5.54 -2.72
C ARG A 18 7.22 5.03 -3.94
N TRP A 19 6.57 5.93 -4.68
CA TRP A 19 5.84 5.57 -5.90
C TRP A 19 6.75 5.15 -7.06
N ILE A 20 7.99 5.64 -7.12
CA ILE A 20 8.95 5.22 -8.15
C ILE A 20 9.52 3.83 -7.85
N ILE A 21 9.88 3.56 -6.58
CA ILE A 21 10.53 2.30 -6.18
C ILE A 21 9.51 1.16 -6.03
N TYR A 22 8.42 1.41 -5.28
CA TYR A 22 7.47 0.36 -4.89
C TYR A 22 6.18 0.39 -5.73
N GLY A 23 5.98 1.44 -6.52
CA GLY A 23 4.89 1.49 -7.50
C GLY A 23 5.18 0.56 -8.68
N LYS A 24 4.16 -0.12 -9.20
CA LYS A 24 4.34 -1.05 -10.33
C LYS A 24 4.35 -0.37 -11.69
N ASP A 25 3.81 0.86 -11.80
CA ASP A 25 3.97 1.71 -12.98
C ASP A 25 4.36 3.13 -12.58
N LEU A 26 4.99 3.80 -13.53
CA LEU A 26 5.35 5.20 -13.43
C LEU A 26 4.10 6.09 -13.50
N LEU A 27 3.85 6.83 -12.41
CA LEU A 27 2.74 7.78 -12.35
C LEU A 27 2.96 8.98 -13.27
N THR A 28 1.89 9.41 -13.93
CA THR A 28 1.86 10.71 -14.60
C THR A 28 1.99 11.86 -13.58
N PRO A 29 2.40 13.08 -13.99
CA PRO A 29 2.49 14.21 -13.08
C PRO A 29 1.18 14.54 -12.35
N LYS A 30 0.04 14.35 -13.01
CA LYS A 30 -1.29 14.54 -12.43
C LYS A 30 -1.63 13.50 -11.37
N GLN A 31 -1.20 12.25 -11.56
CA GLN A 31 -1.36 11.17 -10.58
C GLN A 31 -0.43 11.37 -9.38
N MET A 32 0.84 11.71 -9.63
CA MET A 32 1.78 12.04 -8.54
C MET A 32 1.34 13.28 -7.75
N SER A 33 0.74 14.27 -8.39
CA SER A 33 0.18 15.43 -7.68
C SER A 33 -1.00 15.03 -6.78
N ALA A 34 -1.78 14.03 -7.20
CA ALA A 34 -2.87 13.50 -6.38
C ALA A 34 -2.34 12.73 -5.16
N SER A 35 -1.22 11.98 -5.29
CA SER A 35 -0.64 11.25 -4.15
C SER A 35 -0.07 12.21 -3.11
N LEU A 36 0.64 13.25 -3.57
CA LEU A 36 1.13 14.32 -2.71
C LEU A 36 0.00 15.07 -1.99
N TYR A 37 -1.10 15.36 -2.70
CA TYR A 37 -2.26 16.02 -2.08
C TYR A 37 -2.88 15.16 -0.96
N VAL A 38 -3.02 13.85 -1.17
CA VAL A 38 -3.55 12.97 -0.11
C VAL A 38 -2.62 12.91 1.08
N ARG A 39 -1.30 12.84 0.83
CA ARG A 39 -0.32 12.74 1.91
C ARG A 39 -0.14 14.02 2.71
N ASN A 40 -0.21 15.19 2.05
CA ASN A 40 0.03 16.48 2.70
C ASN A 40 -1.26 17.19 3.14
N GLY A 41 -2.43 16.73 2.69
CA GLY A 41 -3.72 17.38 2.93
C GLY A 41 -3.94 18.70 2.17
N GLU A 42 -2.90 19.22 1.51
CA GLU A 42 -2.92 20.52 0.85
C GLU A 42 -2.54 20.43 -0.63
N THR A 43 -3.03 21.41 -1.41
CA THR A 43 -2.67 21.52 -2.82
C THR A 43 -1.48 22.45 -2.95
N SER A 44 -0.39 21.93 -3.49
CA SER A 44 0.76 22.75 -3.85
C SER A 44 0.34 23.90 -4.79
N LEU A 45 0.69 25.14 -4.43
CA LEU A 45 0.49 26.33 -5.26
C LEU A 45 1.29 26.27 -6.56
N LEU A 46 2.43 25.56 -6.54
CA LEU A 46 3.26 25.34 -7.71
C LEU A 46 2.93 23.97 -8.34
N PRO A 47 2.61 23.91 -9.65
CA PRO A 47 2.48 22.65 -10.37
C PRO A 47 3.72 21.77 -10.20
N LEU A 48 3.49 20.46 -10.08
CA LEU A 48 4.57 19.53 -9.77
C LEU A 48 5.64 19.49 -10.88
N GLU A 49 5.24 19.72 -12.13
CA GLU A 49 6.12 19.85 -13.29
C GLU A 49 7.11 21.03 -13.15
N GLN A 50 6.65 22.13 -12.55
CA GLN A 50 7.52 23.28 -12.25
C GLN A 50 8.38 23.00 -11.02
N LYS A 51 7.85 22.28 -10.02
CA LYS A 51 8.64 21.84 -8.85
C LYS A 51 9.82 20.96 -9.26
N PHE A 52 9.69 20.07 -10.24
CA PHE A 52 10.85 19.29 -10.72
C PHE A 52 11.95 20.15 -11.33
N LYS A 53 11.57 21.14 -12.14
CA LYS A 53 12.54 22.03 -12.80
C LYS A 53 13.25 22.95 -11.81
N ILE A 54 12.54 23.44 -10.80
CA ILE A 54 13.01 24.53 -9.95
C ILE A 54 13.52 24.02 -8.59
N LYS A 55 12.84 23.03 -8.01
CA LYS A 55 13.08 22.57 -6.62
C LYS A 55 13.64 21.16 -6.52
N TYR A 56 13.27 20.27 -7.44
CA TYR A 56 13.62 18.84 -7.38
C TYR A 56 14.35 18.37 -8.65
N PRO A 57 15.54 18.92 -8.96
CA PRO A 57 16.30 18.56 -10.16
C PRO A 57 16.77 17.09 -10.16
N LEU A 58 16.57 16.36 -9.06
CA LEU A 58 16.86 14.93 -8.90
C LEU A 58 15.93 14.02 -9.70
N PHE A 59 14.77 14.52 -10.14
CA PHE A 59 13.82 13.74 -10.92
C PHE A 59 13.77 14.27 -12.34
N GLU A 60 14.12 13.43 -13.30
CA GLU A 60 13.90 13.74 -14.71
C GLU A 60 12.50 13.30 -15.15
N VAL A 61 11.86 14.09 -16.00
CA VAL A 61 10.60 13.73 -16.66
C VAL A 61 10.96 13.26 -18.06
N ASP A 62 10.73 11.98 -18.36
CA ASP A 62 10.94 11.43 -19.69
C ASP A 62 9.98 12.05 -20.72
N ARG A 63 10.24 11.80 -22.01
CA ARG A 63 9.40 12.33 -23.12
C ARG A 63 7.93 11.87 -23.06
N ASN A 64 7.60 10.88 -22.24
CA ASN A 64 6.28 10.31 -22.04
C ASN A 64 5.63 10.78 -20.71
N GLY A 65 6.27 11.69 -19.96
CA GLY A 65 5.79 12.20 -18.68
C GLY A 65 6.05 11.29 -17.47
N LYS A 66 6.84 10.23 -17.63
CA LYS A 66 7.22 9.26 -16.58
C LYS A 66 8.56 9.67 -15.94
N LYS A 67 8.77 9.35 -14.66
CA LYS A 67 9.91 9.88 -13.88
C LYS A 67 10.89 8.81 -13.43
N THR A 68 12.16 9.03 -13.72
CA THR A 68 13.27 8.19 -13.25
C THR A 68 14.17 8.97 -12.30
N THR A 69 14.83 8.25 -11.40
CA THR A 69 15.90 8.77 -10.52
C THR A 69 17.25 8.28 -11.03
N HIS A 70 18.26 9.14 -11.08
CA HIS A 70 19.65 8.72 -11.27
C HIS A 70 20.19 8.06 -9.99
N ASP A 71 20.83 6.89 -10.15
CA ASP A 71 21.69 6.16 -9.19
C ASP A 71 21.31 6.25 -7.71
N LEU A 72 20.39 5.38 -7.29
CA LEU A 72 20.31 4.95 -5.89
C LEU A 72 21.17 3.68 -5.74
N GLU A 73 22.50 3.83 -5.83
CA GLU A 73 23.41 2.72 -5.52
C GLU A 73 23.23 2.24 -4.08
N ASP A 74 23.25 0.90 -3.96
CA ASP A 74 23.09 0.09 -2.76
C ASP A 74 23.98 0.56 -1.60
N SER A 75 23.37 1.28 -0.67
CA SER A 75 23.93 1.45 0.67
C SER A 75 22.78 1.46 1.67
N TYR A 76 22.39 0.25 2.07
CA TYR A 76 21.56 -0.03 3.24
C TYR A 76 22.36 0.36 4.50
N GLY A 77 22.22 1.61 4.90
CA GLY A 77 22.99 2.21 5.98
C GLY A 77 22.24 2.19 7.30
N LYS A 78 22.72 1.36 8.23
CA LYS A 78 22.42 1.22 9.67
C LYS A 78 21.66 2.39 10.33
N GLU A 79 20.66 2.00 11.12
CA GLU A 79 19.88 2.82 12.06
C GLU A 79 20.79 3.69 12.95
N ALA A 80 20.24 4.79 13.48
CA ALA A 80 20.96 5.60 14.46
C ALA A 80 21.22 4.75 15.70
N ALA A 81 22.49 4.57 16.07
CA ALA A 81 22.85 3.79 17.25
C ALA A 81 22.22 4.44 18.49
N GLN A 82 21.54 3.64 19.31
CA GLN A 82 20.95 4.13 20.55
C GLN A 82 22.05 4.69 21.45
N ALA A 83 21.75 5.69 22.28
CA ALA A 83 22.74 6.30 23.18
C ALA A 83 23.46 5.26 24.06
N ALA A 84 22.77 4.19 24.43
CA ALA A 84 23.31 3.04 25.14
C ALA A 84 24.33 2.24 24.32
N GLU A 85 24.07 1.99 23.03
CA GLU A 85 24.99 1.29 22.12
C GLU A 85 26.25 2.12 21.85
N VAL A 86 26.08 3.44 21.66
CA VAL A 86 27.21 4.37 21.51
C VAL A 86 28.07 4.39 22.77
N ALA A 87 27.43 4.39 23.95
CA ALA A 87 28.14 4.31 25.23
C ALA A 87 28.89 2.98 25.40
N MET A 88 28.29 1.86 25.01
CA MET A 88 28.93 0.54 25.03
C MET A 88 30.13 0.47 24.09
N VAL A 89 29.98 0.92 22.84
CA VAL A 89 31.07 0.93 21.85
C VAL A 89 32.18 1.88 22.30
N LYS A 90 31.84 3.05 22.82
CA LYS A 90 32.80 4.00 23.40
C LYS A 90 33.58 3.36 24.54
N HIS A 91 32.88 2.71 25.48
CA HIS A 91 33.51 2.03 26.60
C HIS A 91 34.45 0.91 26.11
N PHE A 92 33.99 0.08 25.16
CA PHE A 92 34.80 -0.99 24.59
C PHE A 92 36.07 -0.42 23.95
N LEU A 93 35.94 0.57 23.06
CA LEU A 93 37.08 1.19 22.36
C LEU A 93 38.07 1.85 23.33
N LEU A 94 37.61 2.51 24.39
CA LEU A 94 38.49 3.07 25.41
C LEU A 94 39.17 2.00 26.28
N THR A 95 38.56 0.81 26.38
CA THR A 95 39.11 -0.32 27.13
C THR A 95 40.16 -1.10 26.32
N VAL A 96 39.93 -1.26 25.01
CA VAL A 96 40.78 -2.10 24.15
C VAL A 96 41.80 -1.32 23.32
N CYS A 97 41.58 -0.02 23.09
CA CYS A 97 42.53 0.82 22.37
C CYS A 97 43.28 1.76 23.32
N PRO A 98 44.60 1.93 23.13
CA PRO A 98 45.35 3.00 23.77
C PRO A 98 44.74 4.38 23.44
N SER A 99 44.69 5.26 24.44
CA SER A 99 44.12 6.61 24.35
C SER A 99 44.62 7.42 23.13
N GLU A 100 45.89 7.26 22.78
CA GLU A 100 46.52 7.93 21.63
C GLU A 100 45.93 7.49 20.29
N VAL A 101 45.64 6.19 20.14
CA VAL A 101 45.01 5.64 18.93
C VAL A 101 43.55 6.06 18.85
N TYR A 102 42.85 6.01 19.99
CA TYR A 102 41.45 6.42 20.09
C TYR A 102 41.26 7.88 19.65
N THR A 103 42.14 8.76 20.14
CA THR A 103 42.11 10.20 19.85
C THR A 103 42.54 10.48 18.41
N LYS A 104 43.60 9.81 17.91
CA LYS A 104 44.10 10.00 16.54
C LYS A 104 43.08 9.61 15.48
N LEU A 105 42.31 8.56 15.72
CA LEU A 105 41.24 8.09 14.81
C LEU A 105 39.94 8.88 14.95
N LYS A 106 39.89 9.86 15.88
CA LYS A 106 38.74 10.76 16.09
C LYS A 106 37.43 10.01 16.35
N PHE A 107 37.47 8.90 17.11
CA PHE A 107 36.28 8.10 17.38
C PHE A 107 35.18 8.89 18.10
N ASP A 108 35.52 9.85 18.95
CA ASP A 108 34.49 10.72 19.57
C ASP A 108 33.69 11.52 18.54
N ALA A 109 34.35 12.05 17.50
CA ALA A 109 33.66 12.77 16.43
C ALA A 109 32.79 11.83 15.59
N TYR A 110 33.29 10.61 15.34
CA TYR A 110 32.57 9.58 14.59
C TYR A 110 31.35 9.04 15.34
N LEU A 111 31.49 8.73 16.63
CA LEU A 111 30.41 8.28 17.49
C LEU A 111 29.37 9.38 17.73
N ALA A 112 29.80 10.63 17.90
CA ALA A 112 28.90 11.78 17.97
C ALA A 112 28.07 11.95 16.68
N GLN A 113 28.68 11.68 15.52
CA GLN A 113 27.99 11.69 14.22
C GLN A 113 26.96 10.56 14.09
N LEU A 114 27.22 9.39 14.69
CA LEU A 114 26.29 8.26 14.73
C LEU A 114 25.09 8.51 15.66
N SER A 115 25.28 9.27 16.74
CA SER A 115 24.24 9.63 17.72
C SER A 115 23.35 10.82 17.33
N LYS A 116 23.70 11.58 16.27
CA LYS A 116 22.83 12.66 15.80
C LYS A 116 21.55 12.05 15.21
N PRO A 117 20.35 12.50 15.62
CA PRO A 117 19.12 12.18 14.90
C PRO A 117 19.34 12.56 13.45
N LYS A 118 19.37 11.56 12.56
CA LYS A 118 19.43 11.81 11.12
C LYS A 118 18.07 12.40 10.75
N GLY A 119 17.95 13.73 10.83
CA GLY A 119 16.74 14.45 10.44
C GLY A 119 16.23 13.96 9.08
N SER A 120 14.91 13.89 8.97
CA SER A 120 14.05 13.52 7.83
C SER A 120 14.81 13.28 6.52
N ARG A 121 15.52 12.15 6.40
CA ARG A 121 16.31 11.86 5.20
C ARG A 121 15.38 11.50 4.04
N ILE A 122 15.91 11.66 2.83
CA ILE A 122 15.35 11.05 1.62
C ILE A 122 15.14 9.55 1.90
N ASN A 123 13.90 9.09 1.71
CA ASN A 123 13.37 7.81 2.15
C ASN A 123 14.29 6.66 1.75
N LYS A 124 14.67 5.84 2.73
CA LYS A 124 15.30 4.54 2.57
C LYS A 124 14.54 3.55 3.44
N ASP A 125 13.25 3.37 3.13
CA ASP A 125 12.50 2.29 3.75
C ASP A 125 13.18 0.96 3.35
N ASP A 126 13.28 0.00 4.26
CA ASP A 126 13.58 -1.37 3.85
C ASP A 126 12.46 -1.88 2.91
N PRO A 127 12.73 -2.88 2.06
CA PRO A 127 11.77 -3.35 1.07
C PRO A 127 10.38 -3.67 1.65
N HIS A 128 10.32 -4.36 2.80
CA HIS A 128 9.06 -4.77 3.42
C HIS A 128 8.27 -3.59 3.97
N THR A 129 8.94 -2.64 4.63
CA THR A 129 8.31 -1.39 5.08
C THR A 129 7.82 -0.54 3.91
N GLY A 130 8.60 -0.49 2.82
CA GLY A 130 8.25 0.25 1.61
C GLY A 130 6.99 -0.28 0.94
N GLU A 131 6.91 -1.60 0.75
CA GLU A 131 5.76 -2.32 0.20
C GLU A 131 4.53 -2.21 1.11
N THR A 132 4.70 -2.42 2.42
CA THR A 132 3.59 -2.30 3.39
C THR A 132 2.99 -0.90 3.38
N LYS A 133 3.83 0.14 3.39
CA LYS A 133 3.38 1.53 3.30
C LYS A 133 2.72 1.83 1.94
N MET A 134 3.17 1.20 0.85
CA MET A 134 2.50 1.31 -0.45
C MET A 134 1.10 0.67 -0.44
N ALA A 135 0.98 -0.51 0.17
CA ALA A 135 -0.30 -1.19 0.35
C ALA A 135 -1.26 -0.33 1.21
N LEU A 136 -0.78 0.23 2.32
CA LEU A 136 -1.52 1.19 3.14
C LEU A 136 -2.02 2.38 2.33
N THR A 137 -1.15 3.01 1.53
CA THR A 137 -1.55 4.11 0.66
C THR A 137 -2.66 3.69 -0.31
N CYS A 138 -2.54 2.52 -0.95
CA CYS A 138 -3.58 2.01 -1.86
C CYS A 138 -4.91 1.76 -1.14
N LEU A 139 -4.85 1.19 0.07
CA LEU A 139 -6.03 0.95 0.90
C LEU A 139 -6.71 2.25 1.34
N ASP A 140 -5.93 3.26 1.72
CA ASP A 140 -6.45 4.60 2.06
C ASP A 140 -7.21 5.21 0.87
N PHE A 141 -6.64 5.13 -0.34
CA PHE A 141 -7.32 5.60 -1.55
C PHE A 141 -8.64 4.89 -1.83
N LEU A 142 -8.76 3.61 -1.50
CA LEU A 142 -9.93 2.79 -1.82
C LEU A 142 -11.02 2.83 -0.74
N THR A 143 -10.66 3.27 0.47
CA THR A 143 -11.57 3.25 1.64
C THR A 143 -12.03 4.63 2.07
N GLU A 144 -11.29 5.69 1.73
CA GLU A 144 -11.66 7.04 2.09
C GLU A 144 -12.59 7.74 1.09
N LYS A 145 -13.24 8.83 1.55
CA LYS A 145 -14.10 9.65 0.68
C LYS A 145 -13.32 10.11 -0.55
N THR A 146 -13.89 9.82 -1.72
CA THR A 146 -13.29 10.17 -3.01
C THR A 146 -13.59 11.63 -3.35
N ASP A 147 -12.55 12.43 -3.55
CA ASP A 147 -12.64 13.72 -4.24
C ASP A 147 -12.07 13.63 -5.66
N ARG A 148 -12.25 14.69 -6.45
CA ARG A 148 -11.82 14.75 -7.86
C ARG A 148 -10.32 14.45 -8.05
N LYS A 149 -9.48 14.69 -7.04
CA LYS A 149 -8.03 14.43 -7.11
C LYS A 149 -7.75 12.97 -6.79
N ARG A 150 -8.37 12.42 -5.74
CA ARG A 150 -8.31 11.00 -5.37
C ARG A 150 -8.77 10.08 -6.50
N THR A 151 -9.80 10.47 -7.26
CA THR A 151 -10.29 9.68 -8.41
C THR A 151 -9.20 9.34 -9.42
N ARG A 152 -8.19 10.22 -9.59
CA ARG A 152 -7.08 10.02 -10.55
C ARG A 152 -6.15 8.87 -10.19
N LEU A 153 -6.10 8.51 -8.91
CA LEU A 153 -5.26 7.42 -8.40
C LEU A 153 -6.02 6.12 -8.18
N LEU A 154 -7.35 6.13 -8.19
CA LEU A 154 -8.15 4.92 -7.92
C LEU A 154 -7.82 3.77 -8.87
N THR A 155 -7.62 4.03 -10.17
CA THR A 155 -7.26 2.97 -11.13
C THR A 155 -5.89 2.36 -10.81
N CYS A 156 -4.91 3.18 -10.41
CA CYS A 156 -3.59 2.71 -9.99
C CYS A 156 -3.67 1.96 -8.66
N ALA A 157 -4.40 2.50 -7.67
CA ALA A 157 -4.58 1.89 -6.36
C ALA A 157 -5.24 0.50 -6.47
N ARG A 158 -6.29 0.34 -7.29
CA ARG A 158 -6.90 -0.98 -7.55
C ARG A 158 -5.91 -1.97 -8.15
N LYS A 159 -5.19 -1.56 -9.20
CA LYS A 159 -4.19 -2.41 -9.87
C LYS A 159 -3.06 -2.81 -8.93
N TYR A 160 -2.64 -1.90 -8.05
CA TYR A 160 -1.50 -2.12 -7.17
C TYR A 160 -1.88 -2.87 -5.90
N LEU A 161 -3.05 -2.62 -5.32
CA LEU A 161 -3.52 -3.35 -4.15
C LEU A 161 -3.47 -4.86 -4.41
N ILE A 162 -4.01 -5.29 -5.55
CA ILE A 162 -3.97 -6.67 -6.03
C ILE A 162 -2.55 -7.25 -5.96
N ASN A 163 -1.57 -6.57 -6.55
CA ASN A 163 -0.20 -7.06 -6.58
C ASN A 163 0.51 -6.95 -5.23
N GLN A 164 0.20 -5.92 -4.44
CA GLN A 164 0.84 -5.66 -3.15
C GLN A 164 0.36 -6.64 -2.09
N LEU A 165 -0.92 -7.02 -2.09
CA LEU A 165 -1.42 -8.05 -1.20
C LEU A 165 -0.72 -9.39 -1.43
N SER A 166 -0.33 -9.72 -2.66
CA SER A 166 0.45 -10.95 -2.92
C SER A 166 1.94 -10.87 -2.55
N THR A 167 2.51 -9.67 -2.37
CA THR A 167 3.96 -9.49 -2.14
C THR A 167 4.30 -9.08 -0.71
N VAL A 168 3.38 -8.39 -0.03
CA VAL A 168 3.60 -7.91 1.33
C VAL A 168 3.57 -9.09 2.30
N ASP A 169 4.73 -9.40 2.87
CA ASP A 169 4.81 -10.25 4.04
C ASP A 169 4.46 -9.42 5.29
N LEU A 170 3.18 -9.44 5.67
CA LEU A 170 2.70 -8.77 6.87
C LEU A 170 3.33 -9.36 8.14
N ALA A 171 3.95 -10.54 8.13
CA ALA A 171 4.68 -11.04 9.31
C ALA A 171 5.89 -10.15 9.64
N LEU A 172 6.52 -9.55 8.62
CA LEU A 172 7.72 -8.73 8.75
C LEU A 172 7.43 -7.23 8.92
N ALA A 173 6.18 -6.80 8.79
CA ALA A 173 5.79 -5.40 8.97
C ALA A 173 5.81 -4.95 10.44
N ASP A 174 5.94 -3.64 10.68
CA ASP A 174 5.75 -3.05 12.01
C ASP A 174 4.31 -3.26 12.52
N ILE A 175 4.13 -3.43 13.83
CA ILE A 175 2.83 -3.73 14.46
C ILE A 175 1.80 -2.63 14.16
N ALA A 176 2.19 -1.36 14.17
CA ALA A 176 1.28 -0.27 13.85
C ALA A 176 0.85 -0.31 12.39
N CYS A 177 1.78 -0.64 11.49
CA CYS A 177 1.48 -0.83 10.06
C CYS A 177 0.52 -2.00 9.84
N LYS A 178 0.74 -3.15 10.49
CA LYS A 178 -0.17 -4.32 10.39
C LYS A 178 -1.58 -3.97 10.83
N SER A 179 -1.69 -3.36 12.01
CA SER A 179 -2.99 -2.95 12.57
C SER A 179 -3.73 -2.01 11.62
N ALA A 180 -3.03 -1.02 11.05
CA ALA A 180 -3.62 -0.10 10.09
C ALA A 180 -4.07 -0.80 8.79
N VAL A 181 -3.26 -1.73 8.27
CA VAL A 181 -3.62 -2.53 7.08
C VAL A 181 -4.88 -3.33 7.34
N GLY A 182 -4.95 -4.03 8.49
CA GLY A 182 -6.11 -4.83 8.86
C GLY A 182 -7.40 -3.99 8.92
N VAL A 183 -7.36 -2.86 9.62
CA VAL A 183 -8.52 -1.95 9.73
C VAL A 183 -9.02 -1.51 8.36
N LEU A 184 -8.13 -1.11 7.45
CA LEU A 184 -8.53 -0.66 6.12
C LEU A 184 -9.00 -1.81 5.23
N LEU A 185 -8.47 -3.02 5.38
CA LEU A 185 -8.96 -4.19 4.65
C LEU A 185 -10.39 -4.54 5.06
N VAL A 186 -10.70 -4.51 6.35
CA VAL A 186 -12.09 -4.70 6.81
C VAL A 186 -12.98 -3.64 6.22
N LYS A 187 -12.58 -2.37 6.31
CA LYS A 187 -13.34 -1.27 5.73
C LYS A 187 -13.60 -1.50 4.24
N LEU A 188 -12.57 -1.88 3.49
CA LEU A 188 -12.64 -2.15 2.06
C LEU A 188 -13.65 -3.23 1.69
N PHE A 189 -13.70 -4.32 2.47
CA PHE A 189 -14.56 -5.48 2.19
C PHE A 189 -15.92 -5.45 2.87
N THR A 190 -16.18 -4.50 3.78
CA THR A 190 -17.45 -4.44 4.53
C THR A 190 -18.27 -3.18 4.28
N GLU A 191 -17.65 -2.05 3.95
CA GLU A 191 -18.37 -0.81 3.66
C GLU A 191 -18.80 -0.73 2.19
N GLY A 192 -20.10 -0.52 1.95
CA GLY A 192 -20.67 -0.44 0.59
C GLY A 192 -19.97 0.58 -0.31
N SER A 193 -19.65 1.77 0.20
CA SER A 193 -18.92 2.79 -0.58
C SER A 193 -17.51 2.36 -0.97
N SER A 194 -16.81 1.64 -0.10
CA SER A 194 -15.47 1.13 -0.39
C SER A 194 -15.53 -0.05 -1.37
N ILE A 195 -16.55 -0.90 -1.26
CA ILE A 195 -16.85 -1.96 -2.23
C ILE A 195 -17.14 -1.36 -3.61
N ASP A 196 -17.96 -0.32 -3.69
CA ASP A 196 -18.29 0.36 -4.95
C ASP A 196 -17.04 0.98 -5.59
N ILE A 197 -16.14 1.55 -4.76
CA ILE A 197 -14.85 2.02 -5.21
C ILE A 197 -14.02 0.83 -5.71
N LEU A 198 -13.84 -0.24 -4.93
CA LEU A 198 -13.04 -1.41 -5.30
C LEU A 198 -13.50 -2.03 -6.63
N LEU A 199 -14.82 -2.22 -6.78
CA LEU A 199 -15.45 -2.89 -7.92
C LEU A 199 -15.74 -1.96 -9.11
N HIS A 200 -15.36 -0.69 -9.00
CA HIS A 200 -15.53 0.30 -10.06
C HIS A 200 -17.00 0.48 -10.47
N CYS A 201 -17.87 0.68 -9.47
CA CYS A 201 -19.31 0.84 -9.64
C CYS A 201 -19.76 2.28 -9.96
N ALA A 202 -18.82 3.22 -10.02
CA ALA A 202 -19.13 4.61 -10.34
C ALA A 202 -19.49 4.78 -11.84
N GLU A 203 -20.73 5.11 -12.14
CA GLU A 203 -21.23 5.27 -13.52
C GLU A 203 -20.58 6.42 -14.29
N SER A 204 -19.98 7.39 -13.59
CA SER A 204 -19.33 8.55 -14.20
C SER A 204 -18.18 8.19 -15.16
N VAL A 205 -17.66 6.95 -15.07
CA VAL A 205 -16.62 6.41 -15.94
C VAL A 205 -16.96 4.94 -16.21
N ASP A 206 -17.68 4.66 -17.29
CA ASP A 206 -18.01 3.28 -17.68
C ASP A 206 -16.79 2.60 -18.32
N ASP A 207 -16.16 1.66 -17.60
CA ASP A 207 -15.05 0.84 -18.11
C ASP A 207 -15.34 -0.67 -17.89
N PRO A 208 -16.03 -1.32 -18.83
CA PRO A 208 -16.35 -2.75 -18.75
C PRO A 208 -15.10 -3.65 -18.72
N ASN A 209 -14.01 -3.22 -19.37
CA ASN A 209 -12.76 -4.00 -19.41
C ASN A 209 -12.07 -3.99 -18.04
N LEU A 210 -12.09 -2.85 -17.34
CA LEU A 210 -11.59 -2.77 -15.96
C LEU A 210 -12.44 -3.63 -15.02
N ARG A 211 -13.76 -3.58 -15.11
CA ARG A 211 -14.65 -4.43 -14.28
C ARG A 211 -14.45 -5.92 -14.57
N PHE A 212 -14.27 -6.31 -15.83
CA PHE A 212 -13.91 -7.69 -16.18
C PHE A 212 -12.61 -8.14 -15.49
N LYS A 213 -11.56 -7.30 -15.52
CA LYS A 213 -10.27 -7.61 -14.89
C LYS A 213 -10.39 -7.74 -13.38
N ILE A 214 -11.10 -6.80 -12.73
CA ILE A 214 -11.36 -6.83 -11.29
C ILE A 214 -12.10 -8.11 -10.91
N ARG A 215 -13.20 -8.43 -11.62
CA ARG A 215 -13.97 -9.67 -11.40
C ARG A 215 -13.11 -10.91 -11.55
N ARG A 216 -12.30 -10.99 -12.62
CA ARG A 216 -11.43 -12.14 -12.88
C ARG A 216 -10.42 -12.35 -11.76
N TYR A 217 -9.86 -11.28 -11.22
CA TYR A 217 -8.90 -11.40 -10.14
C TYR A 217 -9.56 -11.89 -8.85
N TRP A 218 -10.61 -11.21 -8.38
CA TRP A 218 -11.20 -11.52 -7.07
C TRP A 218 -12.04 -12.81 -7.03
N LEU A 219 -12.64 -13.22 -8.16
CA LEU A 219 -13.51 -14.41 -8.18
C LEU A 219 -12.84 -15.63 -8.84
N TYR A 220 -11.91 -15.44 -9.77
CA TYR A 220 -11.36 -16.55 -10.56
C TYR A 220 -9.87 -16.83 -10.31
N SER A 221 -9.18 -16.01 -9.51
CA SER A 221 -7.82 -16.32 -9.06
C SER A 221 -7.85 -17.26 -7.85
N ASN A 222 -6.94 -18.24 -7.83
CA ASN A 222 -6.76 -19.18 -6.72
C ASN A 222 -5.75 -18.70 -5.65
N ASP A 223 -5.10 -17.54 -5.86
CA ASP A 223 -4.02 -17.03 -5.00
C ASP A 223 -4.56 -16.03 -3.96
N ASN A 224 -5.09 -16.52 -2.83
CA ASN A 224 -5.73 -15.67 -1.81
C ASN A 224 -5.06 -15.74 -0.41
N SER A 225 -3.77 -16.09 -0.38
CA SER A 225 -3.02 -16.45 0.84
C SER A 225 -2.70 -15.29 1.83
N ALA A 226 -3.05 -14.03 1.59
CA ALA A 226 -2.30 -12.92 2.21
C ALA A 226 -3.04 -11.98 3.17
N VAL A 227 -4.33 -12.17 3.47
CA VAL A 227 -5.12 -11.18 4.23
C VAL A 227 -5.64 -11.74 5.55
N THR A 228 -4.78 -12.24 6.42
CA THR A 228 -5.21 -12.63 7.78
C THR A 228 -4.13 -12.37 8.84
N SER A 229 -4.07 -11.14 9.38
CA SER A 229 -3.56 -10.94 10.75
C SER A 229 -4.12 -9.67 11.42
N GLU A 230 -4.75 -9.91 12.58
CA GLU A 230 -5.06 -9.06 13.74
C GLU A 230 -5.68 -7.66 13.57
N ILE A 231 -6.90 -7.51 14.13
CA ILE A 231 -7.68 -6.25 14.20
C ILE A 231 -8.36 -6.13 15.58
N PRO A 232 -8.44 -4.91 16.15
CA PRO A 232 -8.84 -4.71 17.55
C PRO A 232 -10.34 -4.79 17.86
N ASP A 233 -11.25 -4.71 16.88
CA ASP A 233 -12.71 -4.56 17.14
C ASP A 233 -13.48 -5.89 17.22
N THR A 234 -14.54 -5.95 18.04
CA THR A 234 -15.26 -7.19 18.41
C THR A 234 -16.25 -7.67 17.33
N ALA A 235 -16.93 -6.76 16.63
CA ALA A 235 -17.77 -7.13 15.48
C ALA A 235 -16.90 -7.54 14.29
N THR A 236 -15.79 -6.84 14.14
CA THR A 236 -14.75 -7.11 13.15
C THR A 236 -14.04 -8.46 13.40
N ARG A 237 -13.85 -8.84 14.67
CA ARG A 237 -13.29 -10.14 15.07
C ARG A 237 -14.24 -11.29 14.76
N ALA A 238 -15.56 -11.09 14.78
CA ALA A 238 -16.53 -12.10 14.39
C ALA A 238 -16.50 -12.38 12.87
N TRP A 239 -16.44 -11.33 12.04
CA TRP A 239 -16.28 -11.50 10.58
C TRP A 239 -14.93 -12.13 10.23
N MET A 240 -13.83 -11.67 10.86
CA MET A 240 -12.52 -12.29 10.65
C MET A 240 -12.44 -13.72 11.19
N ALA A 241 -13.07 -14.03 12.32
CA ALA A 241 -13.14 -15.40 12.82
C ALA A 241 -13.80 -16.30 11.78
N ASN A 242 -14.87 -15.85 11.12
CA ASN A 242 -15.46 -16.56 9.98
C ASN A 242 -14.46 -16.74 8.83
N VAL A 243 -13.80 -15.67 8.37
CA VAL A 243 -12.81 -15.71 7.28
C VAL A 243 -11.56 -16.55 7.63
N THR A 244 -11.14 -16.61 8.89
CA THR A 244 -9.91 -17.30 9.34
C THR A 244 -10.13 -18.70 9.89
N SER A 245 -11.35 -19.03 10.33
CA SER A 245 -11.69 -20.34 10.91
C SER A 245 -12.45 -21.26 9.97
N GLU A 246 -13.09 -20.71 8.92
CA GLU A 246 -13.71 -21.54 7.90
C GLU A 246 -12.67 -22.06 6.90
N THR A 247 -12.93 -23.26 6.37
CA THR A 247 -12.10 -23.93 5.36
C THR A 247 -11.99 -23.16 4.03
N GLU A 248 -12.76 -22.07 3.85
CA GLU A 248 -12.91 -21.29 2.61
C GLU A 248 -12.91 -19.75 2.87
N PRO A 249 -11.74 -19.16 3.21
CA PRO A 249 -11.59 -17.72 3.45
C PRO A 249 -12.12 -16.83 2.32
N ASP A 250 -12.08 -17.33 1.08
CA ASP A 250 -12.48 -16.64 -0.14
C ASP A 250 -13.97 -16.32 -0.22
N GLU A 251 -14.81 -17.22 0.31
CA GLU A 251 -16.26 -17.10 0.21
C GLU A 251 -16.76 -16.01 1.15
N ASP A 252 -16.22 -15.99 2.37
CA ASP A 252 -16.60 -15.03 3.39
C ASP A 252 -15.99 -13.64 3.15
N LEU A 253 -14.82 -13.57 2.48
CA LEU A 253 -14.22 -12.30 2.08
C LEU A 253 -15.07 -11.57 1.03
N MET A 254 -15.55 -12.27 -0.01
CA MET A 254 -16.26 -11.66 -1.13
C MET A 254 -17.79 -11.65 -0.99
N ARG A 255 -18.35 -12.29 0.04
CA ARG A 255 -19.80 -12.30 0.33
C ARG A 255 -20.41 -10.89 0.44
N PRO A 256 -19.80 -9.91 1.13
CA PRO A 256 -20.37 -8.56 1.19
C PRO A 256 -20.39 -7.88 -0.19
N ALA A 257 -19.33 -8.07 -0.98
CA ALA A 257 -19.25 -7.56 -2.34
C ALA A 257 -20.33 -8.18 -3.25
N ALA A 258 -20.57 -9.48 -3.15
CA ALA A 258 -21.64 -10.16 -3.89
C ALA A 258 -23.03 -9.62 -3.50
N LYS A 259 -23.27 -9.38 -2.20
CA LYS A 259 -24.51 -8.73 -1.72
C LYS A 259 -24.66 -7.33 -2.28
N ARG A 260 -23.60 -6.53 -2.29
CA ARG A 260 -23.62 -5.17 -2.86
C ARG A 260 -23.93 -5.18 -4.35
N MET A 261 -23.33 -6.11 -5.11
CA MET A 261 -23.63 -6.28 -6.54
C MET A 261 -25.08 -6.74 -6.77
N ALA A 262 -25.67 -7.54 -5.88
CA ALA A 262 -27.08 -7.91 -5.95
C ALA A 262 -28.03 -6.72 -5.72
N VAL A 263 -27.70 -5.82 -4.79
CA VAL A 263 -28.44 -4.56 -4.60
C VAL A 263 -28.38 -3.72 -5.88
N HIS A 264 -27.19 -3.53 -6.44
CA HIS A 264 -27.02 -2.85 -7.72
C HIS A 264 -27.83 -3.50 -8.84
N PHE A 265 -27.82 -4.83 -8.96
CA PHE A 265 -28.53 -5.54 -10.01
C PHE A 265 -30.06 -5.49 -9.87
N LEU A 266 -30.59 -5.56 -8.65
CA LEU A 266 -32.03 -5.77 -8.40
C LEU A 266 -32.78 -4.51 -7.96
N GLN A 267 -32.09 -3.54 -7.35
CA GLN A 267 -32.72 -2.43 -6.63
C GLN A 267 -32.33 -1.05 -7.15
N GLU A 268 -31.22 -0.94 -7.90
CA GLU A 268 -30.71 0.33 -8.41
C GLU A 268 -30.77 0.35 -9.95
N ALA A 269 -31.11 1.50 -10.52
CA ALA A 269 -31.14 1.67 -11.97
C ALA A 269 -29.73 1.98 -12.49
N HIS A 270 -29.24 1.16 -13.41
CA HIS A 270 -27.91 1.29 -14.00
C HIS A 270 -27.90 1.09 -15.51
N SER A 271 -26.77 1.42 -16.14
CA SER A 271 -26.53 1.10 -17.55
C SER A 271 -26.60 -0.41 -17.81
N GLU A 272 -27.04 -0.80 -19.01
CA GLU A 272 -27.12 -2.22 -19.40
C GLU A 272 -25.78 -2.95 -19.23
N SER A 273 -24.68 -2.26 -19.58
CA SER A 273 -23.33 -2.80 -19.41
C SER A 273 -23.01 -3.09 -17.95
N PHE A 274 -23.37 -2.18 -17.04
CA PHE A 274 -23.11 -2.37 -15.62
C PHE A 274 -24.00 -3.46 -15.03
N THR A 275 -25.29 -3.47 -15.36
CA THR A 275 -26.24 -4.52 -14.95
C THR A 275 -25.75 -5.91 -15.35
N LYS A 276 -25.20 -6.05 -16.57
CA LYS A 276 -24.57 -7.30 -17.03
C LYS A 276 -23.34 -7.66 -16.20
N ASP A 277 -22.49 -6.68 -15.88
CA ASP A 277 -21.29 -6.92 -15.07
C ASP A 277 -21.61 -7.32 -13.62
N ALA A 278 -22.63 -6.70 -13.01
CA ALA A 278 -23.13 -7.05 -11.69
C ALA A 278 -23.68 -8.49 -11.68
N PHE A 279 -24.49 -8.85 -12.68
CA PHE A 279 -24.98 -10.22 -12.85
C PHE A 279 -23.81 -11.23 -12.97
N LEU A 280 -22.83 -10.95 -13.83
CA LEU A 280 -21.67 -11.82 -14.02
C LEU A 280 -20.82 -11.97 -12.76
N PHE A 281 -20.75 -10.92 -11.93
CA PHE A 281 -20.07 -10.99 -10.64
C PHE A 281 -20.82 -11.94 -9.67
N ILE A 282 -22.14 -11.78 -9.55
CA ILE A 282 -22.98 -12.65 -8.70
C ILE A 282 -22.89 -14.10 -9.17
N ALA A 283 -23.03 -14.35 -10.48
CA ALA A 283 -22.93 -15.68 -11.05
C ALA A 283 -21.54 -16.31 -10.80
N GLY A 284 -20.46 -15.53 -10.96
CA GLY A 284 -19.11 -15.98 -10.66
C GLY A 284 -18.92 -16.35 -9.19
N PHE A 285 -19.49 -15.57 -8.26
CA PHE A 285 -19.45 -15.86 -6.83
C PHE A 285 -20.22 -17.13 -6.49
N VAL A 286 -21.47 -17.28 -6.96
CA VAL A 286 -22.29 -18.47 -6.75
C VAL A 286 -21.61 -19.72 -7.31
N TYR A 287 -21.00 -19.62 -8.49
CA TYR A 287 -20.25 -20.72 -9.09
C TYR A 287 -19.03 -21.11 -8.23
N LYS A 288 -18.27 -20.13 -7.72
CA LYS A 288 -17.12 -20.36 -6.84
C LYS A 288 -17.54 -21.14 -5.59
N VAL A 289 -18.61 -20.69 -4.94
CA VAL A 289 -19.18 -21.34 -3.73
C VAL A 289 -19.67 -22.75 -4.03
N SER A 290 -20.41 -22.92 -5.13
CA SER A 290 -20.95 -24.23 -5.51
C SER A 290 -19.83 -25.24 -5.80
N ARG A 291 -18.74 -24.80 -6.44
CA ARG A 291 -17.59 -25.66 -6.73
C ARG A 291 -16.85 -26.08 -5.46
N ALA A 292 -16.70 -25.17 -4.51
CA ALA A 292 -16.06 -25.46 -3.23
C ALA A 292 -16.87 -26.50 -2.43
N LEU A 293 -18.19 -26.35 -2.40
CA LEU A 293 -19.12 -27.32 -1.82
C LEU A 293 -19.02 -28.71 -2.49
N SER A 294 -18.94 -28.77 -3.82
CA SER A 294 -18.79 -30.04 -4.54
C SER A 294 -17.46 -30.74 -4.24
N ASN A 295 -16.35 -30.00 -4.18
CA ASN A 295 -15.04 -30.56 -3.84
C ASN A 295 -15.02 -31.15 -2.41
N LYS A 296 -15.73 -30.53 -1.45
CA LYS A 296 -15.87 -31.06 -0.09
C LYS A 296 -16.61 -32.40 -0.04
N LEU A 297 -17.66 -32.54 -0.86
CA LEU A 297 -18.43 -33.78 -0.94
C LEU A 297 -17.59 -34.92 -1.53
N GLU A 298 -16.72 -34.64 -2.51
CA GLU A 298 -15.81 -35.65 -3.08
C GLU A 298 -14.76 -36.13 -2.07
N ILE A 299 -14.15 -35.22 -1.29
CA ILE A 299 -13.16 -35.56 -0.25
C ILE A 299 -13.76 -36.41 0.87
N LEU A 300 -15.04 -36.19 1.22
CA LEU A 300 -15.75 -36.99 2.23
C LEU A 300 -16.19 -38.37 1.71
N THR A 301 -16.01 -38.65 0.41
CA THR A 301 -16.39 -39.91 -0.25
C THR A 301 -15.19 -40.76 -0.71
N GLU A 302 -13.95 -40.31 -0.52
CA GLU A 302 -12.77 -41.16 -0.70
C GLU A 302 -12.54 -42.03 0.57
N PRO A 303 -12.41 -43.37 0.44
CA PRO A 303 -12.31 -44.30 1.56
C PRO A 303 -10.95 -44.31 2.28
#